data_AF-A0A2N6G394-F1
#
_entry.id   AF-A0A2N6G394-F1
#
_cell.length_a   1.000
_cell.length_b   1.000
_cell.length_c   1.000
_cell.angle_alpha   90.00
_cell.angle_beta   90.00
_cell.angle_gamma   90.00
#
_symmetry.space_group_name_H-M   'P 1'
#
loop_
_entity.id
_entity.type
_entity.pdbx_description
1 polymer ?
#
loop_
_entity_poly.entity_id
_entity_poly.type
_entity_poly.pdbx_seq_one_letter_code
_entity_poly.pdbx_strand_id
1 'polypeptide(L)'
;MLKKIDKEMDEFASGIKTLEGHDKLLDYMNSSIYSTIKLLIFASNTFSIYGRVLFFFIISLAGLGVVSGIGLAVLNTTYLLVVTVVLVILILLYIMHFKKSLILYIEKSKNNMENSK
;
A
#
# COMPACT_ATOMS: atom_id res chain seq x y z
N MET A 1 -13.85 -1.00 -1.57
CA MET A 1 -12.62 -1.81 -1.48
C MET A 1 -11.89 -1.61 -0.15
N LEU A 2 -11.77 -0.39 0.39
CA LEU A 2 -11.08 -0.12 1.67
C LEU A 2 -11.51 -1.04 2.82
N LYS A 3 -12.82 -1.14 3.10
CA LYS A 3 -13.36 -2.06 4.12
C LYS A 3 -13.01 -3.54 3.90
N LYS A 4 -12.83 -3.94 2.63
CA LYS A 4 -12.45 -5.31 2.27
C LYS A 4 -10.95 -5.53 2.54
N ILE A 5 -10.13 -4.52 2.26
CA ILE A 5 -8.71 -4.52 2.60
C ILE A 5 -8.54 -4.60 4.12
N ASP A 6 -9.26 -3.78 4.88
CA ASP A 6 -9.22 -3.81 6.35
C ASP A 6 -9.62 -5.18 6.89
N LYS A 7 -10.68 -5.79 6.35
CA LYS A 7 -11.10 -7.14 6.74
C LYS A 7 -10.05 -8.20 6.40
N GLU A 8 -9.48 -8.17 5.21
CA GLU A 8 -8.41 -9.10 4.80
C GLU A 8 -7.16 -8.95 5.69
N MET A 9 -6.81 -7.72 6.09
CA MET A 9 -5.70 -7.45 7.00
C MET A 9 -5.94 -7.96 8.43
N ASP A 10 -7.17 -7.80 8.94
CA ASP A 10 -7.58 -8.32 10.25
C ASP A 10 -7.60 -9.86 10.27
N GLU A 11 -8.11 -10.49 9.20
CA GLU A 11 -8.06 -11.94 9.01
C GLU A 11 -6.61 -12.46 8.92
N PHE A 12 -5.74 -11.76 8.19
CA PHE A 12 -4.32 -12.08 8.11
C PHE A 12 -3.64 -12.00 9.48
N ALA A 13 -3.85 -10.92 10.23
CA ALA A 13 -3.25 -10.73 11.54
C ALA A 13 -3.75 -11.77 12.56
N SER A 14 -5.06 -12.08 12.53
CA SER A 14 -5.68 -13.10 13.39
C SER A 14 -5.24 -14.52 13.06
N GLY A 15 -4.78 -14.77 11.83
CA GLY A 15 -4.25 -16.07 11.40
C GLY A 15 -2.86 -16.40 11.93
N ILE A 16 -2.17 -15.45 12.57
CA ILE A 16 -0.81 -15.64 13.09
C ILE A 16 -0.87 -16.46 14.38
N LYS A 17 -0.32 -17.68 14.34
CA LYS A 17 -0.42 -18.65 15.44
C LYS A 17 0.62 -18.49 16.55
N THR A 18 1.61 -17.62 16.39
CA THR A 18 2.73 -17.47 17.35
C THR A 18 3.02 -16.01 17.64
N LEU A 19 3.39 -15.70 18.89
CA LEU A 19 3.84 -14.36 19.31
C LEU A 19 5.12 -13.95 18.54
N GLU A 20 6.06 -14.86 18.39
CA GLU A 20 7.29 -14.64 17.60
C GLU A 20 6.98 -14.33 16.11
N GLY A 21 5.87 -14.84 15.58
CA GLY A 21 5.38 -14.53 14.25
C GLY A 21 4.91 -13.07 14.13
N HIS A 22 4.22 -12.54 15.14
CA HIS A 22 3.81 -11.14 15.19
C HIS A 22 5.03 -10.21 15.25
N ASP A 23 6.01 -10.53 16.10
CA ASP A 23 7.23 -9.72 16.25
C ASP A 23 8.06 -9.69 14.96
N LYS A 24 8.26 -10.85 14.32
CA LYS A 24 8.97 -10.91 13.02
C LYS A 24 8.25 -10.12 11.93
N LEU A 25 6.92 -10.12 11.92
CA LEU A 25 6.14 -9.39 10.92
C LEU A 25 6.20 -7.87 11.14
N LEU A 26 6.15 -7.41 12.40
CA LEU A 26 6.34 -6.00 12.74
C LEU A 26 7.75 -5.52 12.35
N ASP A 27 8.77 -6.31 12.67
CA ASP A 27 10.16 -5.98 12.36
C ASP A 27 10.40 -5.97 10.83
N TYR A 28 9.88 -6.97 10.12
CA TYR A 28 9.91 -7.02 8.66
C TYR A 28 9.21 -5.80 8.03
N MET A 29 8.07 -5.39 8.57
CA MET A 29 7.30 -4.26 8.06
C MET A 29 7.98 -2.91 8.32
N ASN A 30 8.83 -2.82 9.35
CA ASN A 30 9.62 -1.62 9.66
C ASN A 30 10.99 -1.60 8.97
N SER A 31 11.50 -2.75 8.51
CA SER A 31 12.81 -2.87 7.87
C SER A 31 12.98 -2.01 6.61
N SER A 32 11.97 -1.94 5.73
CA SER A 32 12.01 -1.14 4.52
C SER A 32 10.61 -0.91 3.95
N ILE A 33 10.44 0.16 3.17
CA ILE A 33 9.19 0.44 2.44
C ILE A 33 8.86 -0.70 1.47
N TYR A 34 9.86 -1.30 0.83
CA TYR A 34 9.66 -2.45 -0.06
C TYR A 34 9.11 -3.67 0.69
N SER A 35 9.69 -3.97 1.85
CA SER A 35 9.19 -5.03 2.75
C SER A 35 7.75 -4.75 3.17
N THR A 36 7.43 -3.51 3.55
CA THR A 36 6.06 -3.09 3.89
C THR A 36 5.09 -3.36 2.74
N ILE A 37 5.40 -2.88 1.52
CA ILE A 37 4.51 -3.04 0.36
C ILE A 37 4.32 -4.52 0.03
N LYS A 38 5.39 -5.32 0.09
CA LYS A 38 5.30 -6.77 -0.14
C LYS A 38 4.41 -7.46 0.88
N LEU A 39 4.50 -7.05 2.16
CA LEU A 39 3.64 -7.57 3.22
C LEU A 39 2.18 -7.14 3.03
N LEU A 40 1.93 -5.89 2.66
CA LEU A 40 0.59 -5.37 2.34
C LEU A 40 -0.07 -6.13 1.19
N ILE A 41 0.70 -6.42 0.13
CA ILE A 41 0.25 -7.23 -1.01
C ILE A 41 -0.08 -8.66 -0.60
N PHE A 42 0.69 -9.22 0.34
CA PHE A 42 0.45 -10.57 0.85
C PHE A 42 -0.77 -10.63 1.79
N ALA A 43 -0.93 -9.61 2.64
CA ALA A 43 -2.03 -9.52 3.60
C ALA A 43 -3.38 -9.23 2.94
N SER A 44 -3.40 -8.55 1.79
CA SER A 44 -4.65 -8.24 1.09
C SER A 44 -4.51 -8.37 -0.44
N ASN A 45 -5.27 -9.33 -0.99
CA ASN A 45 -5.37 -9.50 -2.43
C ASN A 45 -6.11 -8.31 -3.08
N THR A 46 -7.06 -7.71 -2.36
CA THR A 46 -7.74 -6.50 -2.81
C THR A 46 -6.77 -5.31 -2.91
N PHE A 47 -5.85 -5.16 -1.95
CA PHE A 47 -4.78 -4.15 -2.01
C PHE A 47 -3.84 -4.40 -3.21
N SER A 48 -3.48 -5.65 -3.47
CA SER A 48 -2.65 -6.04 -4.62
C SER A 48 -3.27 -5.63 -5.97
N ILE A 49 -4.54 -5.95 -6.17
CA ILE A 49 -5.27 -5.60 -7.41
C ILE A 49 -5.36 -4.08 -7.56
N TYR A 50 -5.73 -3.38 -6.49
CA TYR A 50 -5.86 -1.93 -6.51
C TYR A 50 -4.51 -1.24 -6.76
N GLY A 51 -3.44 -1.72 -6.13
CA GLY A 51 -2.08 -1.27 -6.36
C GLY A 51 -1.64 -1.44 -7.81
N ARG A 52 -1.92 -2.58 -8.45
CA ARG A 52 -1.62 -2.79 -9.89
C ARG A 52 -2.36 -1.81 -10.79
N VAL A 53 -3.65 -1.58 -10.55
CA VAL A 53 -4.45 -0.63 -11.33
C VAL A 53 -3.90 0.79 -11.20
N LEU A 54 -3.59 1.22 -9.98
CA LEU A 54 -2.98 2.54 -9.72
C LEU A 54 -1.61 2.68 -10.42
N PHE A 55 -0.78 1.64 -10.37
CA PHE A 55 0.54 1.65 -11.01
C PHE A 55 0.43 1.76 -12.53
N PHE A 56 -0.52 1.04 -13.14
CA PHE A 56 -0.79 1.14 -14.57
C PHE A 56 -1.26 2.55 -14.97
N PHE A 57 -2.07 3.18 -14.12
CA PHE A 57 -2.54 4.54 -14.32
C PHE A 57 -1.38 5.56 -14.26
N ILE A 58 -0.47 5.42 -13.29
CA ILE A 58 0.74 6.25 -13.21
C ILE A 58 1.60 6.08 -14.47
N ILE A 59 1.89 4.85 -14.89
CA ILE A 59 2.75 4.60 -16.05
C ILE A 59 2.14 5.22 -17.30
N SER A 60 0.82 5.07 -17.47
CA SER A 60 0.09 5.65 -18.61
C SER A 60 0.14 7.19 -18.57
N LEU A 61 -0.08 7.81 -17.41
CA LEU A 61 0.01 9.27 -17.25
C LEU A 61 1.43 9.79 -17.47
N ALA A 62 2.44 9.10 -16.94
CA ALA A 62 3.85 9.45 -17.12
C ALA A 62 4.25 9.33 -18.60
N GLY A 63 3.84 8.26 -19.28
CA GLY A 63 4.03 8.10 -20.71
C GLY A 63 3.38 9.23 -21.52
N LEU A 64 2.14 9.60 -21.18
CA LEU A 64 1.45 10.73 -21.81
C LEU A 64 2.17 12.07 -21.54
N GLY A 65 2.72 12.26 -20.34
CA GLY A 65 3.53 13.42 -19.97
C GLY A 65 4.83 13.52 -20.79
N VAL A 66 5.51 12.39 -21.02
CA VAL A 66 6.71 12.34 -21.87
C VAL A 66 6.37 12.66 -23.33
N VAL A 67 5.33 12.04 -23.90
CA VAL A 67 4.92 12.27 -25.29
C VAL A 67 4.48 13.72 -25.54
N SER A 68 3.80 14.34 -24.57
CA SER A 68 3.40 15.75 -24.65
C SER A 68 4.58 16.71 -24.52
N GLY A 69 5.63 16.35 -23.76
CA GLY A 69 6.87 17.16 -23.65
C GLY A 69 7.73 17.17 -24.92
N ILE A 70 7.64 16.14 -25.77
CA ILE A 70 8.46 16.00 -26.99
C ILE A 70 7.80 16.72 -28.20
N GLY A 71 6.71 17.44 -28.00
CA GLY A 71 6.13 18.34 -29.01
C GLY A 71 5.09 17.70 -29.96
N LEU A 72 4.63 16.48 -29.68
CA LEU A 72 3.57 15.82 -30.48
C LEU A 72 2.14 16.12 -30.01
N ALA A 73 1.96 16.76 -28.84
CA ALA A 73 0.64 17.08 -28.32
C ALA A 73 0.57 18.50 -27.73
N VAL A 74 -0.38 19.30 -28.22
CA VAL A 74 -0.75 20.64 -27.70
C VAL A 74 -1.54 20.48 -26.38
N LEU A 75 -0.97 19.76 -25.43
CA LEU A 75 -1.52 19.58 -24.09
C LEU A 75 -0.59 20.29 -23.11
N ASN A 76 -1.17 21.12 -22.24
CA ASN A 76 -0.42 21.96 -21.33
C ASN A 76 0.34 21.08 -20.32
N THR A 77 1.61 20.80 -20.62
CA THR A 77 2.49 19.81 -19.99
C THR A 77 2.63 20.06 -18.48
N THR A 78 2.54 21.33 -18.07
CA THR A 78 2.57 21.75 -16.67
C THR A 78 1.41 21.18 -15.86
N TYR A 79 0.18 21.19 -16.38
CA TYR A 79 -0.98 20.63 -15.67
C TYR A 79 -0.88 19.11 -15.54
N LEU A 80 -0.41 18.44 -16.60
CA LEU A 80 -0.23 16.98 -16.62
C LEU A 80 0.84 16.55 -15.60
N LEU A 81 1.92 17.32 -15.48
CA LEU A 81 2.96 17.11 -14.49
C LEU A 81 2.43 17.34 -13.06
N VAL A 82 1.69 18.42 -12.82
CA VAL A 82 1.08 18.68 -11.50
C VAL A 82 0.12 17.56 -11.10
N VAL A 83 -0.76 17.12 -12.01
CA VAL A 83 -1.69 16.00 -11.76
C VAL A 83 -0.92 14.71 -11.42
N THR A 84 0.16 14.43 -12.15
CA THR A 84 1.01 13.26 -11.90
C THR A 84 1.64 13.32 -10.50
N VAL A 85 2.20 14.47 -10.10
CA VAL A 85 2.80 14.66 -8.77
C VAL A 85 1.76 14.48 -7.67
N VAL A 86 0.56 15.08 -7.82
CA VAL A 86 -0.53 14.94 -6.85
C VAL A 86 -0.96 13.47 -6.72
N LEU A 87 -1.07 12.73 -7.83
CA LEU A 87 -1.38 11.30 -7.82
C LEU A 87 -0.33 10.47 -7.09
N VAL A 88 0.96 10.75 -7.31
CA VAL A 88 2.05 10.06 -6.60
C VAL A 88 1.96 10.31 -5.10
N ILE A 89 1.70 11.55 -4.67
CA ILE A 89 1.54 11.89 -3.25
C ILE A 89 0.34 11.15 -2.65
N LEU A 90 -0.81 11.12 -3.34
CA LEU A 90 -2.00 10.39 -2.88
C LEU A 90 -1.72 8.90 -2.70
N ILE A 91 -0.94 8.30 -3.59
CA ILE A 91 -0.57 6.88 -3.51
C ILE A 91 0.38 6.61 -2.34
N LEU A 92 1.33 7.51 -2.07
CA LEU A 92 2.20 7.40 -0.89
C LEU A 92 1.38 7.50 0.40
N LEU A 93 0.46 8.46 0.50
CA LEU A 93 -0.46 8.57 1.63
C LEU A 93 -1.32 7.31 1.81
N TYR A 94 -1.81 6.76 0.71
CA TYR A 94 -2.57 5.50 0.71
C TYR A 94 -1.75 4.34 1.28
N ILE A 95 -0.52 4.15 0.81
CA ILE A 95 0.38 3.09 1.32
C ILE A 95 0.67 3.30 2.81
N MET A 96 0.94 4.53 3.23
CA MET A 96 1.21 4.84 4.65
C MET A 96 -0.01 4.58 5.54
N HIS A 97 -1.21 4.91 5.08
CA HIS A 97 -2.45 4.63 5.81
C HIS A 97 -2.60 3.12 6.05
N PHE A 98 -2.47 2.31 5.00
CA PHE A 98 -2.61 0.87 5.12
C PHE A 98 -1.47 0.20 5.88
N LYS A 99 -0.24 0.72 5.78
CA LYS A 99 0.86 0.31 6.67
C LYS A 99 0.46 0.48 8.14
N LYS A 100 -0.05 1.65 8.50
CA LYS A 100 -0.46 1.94 9.89
C LYS A 100 -1.60 1.02 10.34
N SER A 101 -2.59 0.79 9.48
CA SER A 101 -3.67 -0.16 9.77
C SER A 101 -3.13 -1.57 10.02
N LEU A 102 -2.26 -2.09 9.14
CA LEU A 102 -1.70 -3.44 9.30
C LEU A 102 -0.87 -3.60 10.58
N ILE A 103 -0.07 -2.59 10.95
CA ILE A 103 0.64 -2.55 12.24
C ILE A 103 -0.35 -2.68 13.40
N LEU A 104 -1.40 -1.86 13.40
CA LEU A 104 -2.41 -1.88 14.46
C LEU A 104 -3.12 -3.23 14.56
N TYR A 105 -3.43 -3.89 13.44
CA TYR A 105 -4.05 -5.22 13.46
C TYR A 105 -3.09 -6.29 14.01
N ILE A 106 -1.81 -6.25 13.64
CA ILE A 106 -0.80 -7.18 14.17
C ILE A 106 -0.56 -6.96 15.67
N GLU A 107 -0.46 -5.71 16.13
CA GLU A 107 -0.34 -5.39 17.56
C GLU A 107 -1.59 -5.81 18.34
N LYS A 108 -2.78 -5.55 17.80
CA LYS A 108 -4.04 -5.98 18.42
C LYS A 108 -4.13 -7.50 18.54
N SER A 109 -3.78 -8.23 17.48
CA SER A 109 -3.75 -9.70 17.48
C SER A 109 -2.74 -10.23 18.51
N LYS A 110 -1.53 -9.64 18.55
CA LYS A 110 -0.50 -9.95 19.55
C LYS A 110 -0.99 -9.76 20.98
N ASN A 111 -1.57 -8.60 21.30
CA ASN A 111 -2.09 -8.29 22.63
C ASN A 111 -3.23 -9.24 23.05
N ASN A 112 -4.11 -9.61 22.12
CA ASN A 112 -5.16 -10.60 22.39
C ASN A 112 -4.57 -11.98 22.73
N MET A 113 -3.49 -12.38 22.04
CA MET A 113 -2.82 -13.64 22.28
C MET A 113 -2.03 -13.65 23.61
N GLU A 114 -1.44 -12.52 23.99
CA GLU A 114 -0.72 -12.34 25.26
C GLU A 114 -1.67 -12.32 26.45
N ASN A 115 -2.83 -11.68 26.33
CA ASN A 115 -3.87 -11.65 27.36
C ASN A 115 -4.69 -12.95 27.48
N SER A 116 -4.58 -13.86 26.51
CA SER A 116 -5.27 -15.16 26.53
C SER A 116 -4.40 -16.29 27.11
N LYS A 117 -3.15 -15.99 27.51
CA LYS A 117 -2.27 -16.89 28.26
C LYS A 117 -2.37 -16.64 29.76
#